data_AF-A0A1H6XP19-F1
#
_entry.id   AF-A0A1H6XP19-F1
#
_cell.length_a   1.000
_cell.length_b   1.000
_cell.length_c   1.000
_cell.angle_alpha   90.00
_cell.angle_beta   90.00
_cell.angle_gamma   90.00
#
_symmetry.space_group_name_H-M   'P 1'
#
loop_
_entity.id
_entity.type
_entity.pdbx_description
1 polymer ?
#
loop_
_entity_poly.entity_id
_entity_poly.type
_entity_poly.pdbx_seq_one_letter_code
_entity_poly.pdbx_strand_id
1 'polypeptide(L)'
;MTLNQILTPQIEMAIQQLYGATVEKVEYQATRKEFEGDITVVIFPFLRQIKGNPVEIGTKIGEYLVENTSVIERFNVVKGFLNLVVSDSYYIDFFSAIRGEEHFGYVTPTPGDKAVLVEYSSPNTNKPLHLGHVRNNLLGYSVAEILKASGKKVYKTQIINDRGIHICKSMLAWQKYSNGETPESTGLKGDKLVGNYYVKFDVEYKSQIKELMEQGMTEDEAKKEAPIIKEAKQMLVDWEHNKPEVIELWKTMNQWVYDGFAVSYKNLGVDFDKVYYESNTYLLGKDVVEQGLAQGVFFKKEDNSVWIDLTEEGLDEKLVLRGDGTSVYMTQDIGTAIQRVNDFGDVGGMVYTVGNEQDYHFKVLFLILKRLGFDWAESLYHLSYGMVELPSGKMKSREGTVVDADDLMQEMTDTAKSISEELGKLEGYSEEERSQLFTTIGLGALKYFMLKVDPRKGMMFNPKESVDFAGNTGPFIQYTYARIQSILRKADFDYTAEVKGITLDPKEKELLKLLEEFPVVIQDAARTHSPALVANYVYELVREYNSFYQTVSILGEEDTVLRAFRVQLSEKVGMVIKDAFSLLGIAVPDRM
;
A
#
# COMPACT_ATOMS: atom_id res chain seq x y z
N MET A 1 10.91 -23.41 8.82
CA MET A 1 12.15 -22.90 9.44
C MET A 1 13.05 -22.40 8.32
N THR A 2 13.70 -21.26 8.47
CA THR A 2 14.58 -20.71 7.44
C THR A 2 15.93 -21.43 7.42
N LEU A 3 16.66 -21.37 6.31
CA LEU A 3 18.02 -21.92 6.20
C LEU A 3 18.93 -21.42 7.33
N ASN A 4 18.83 -20.14 7.70
CA ASN A 4 19.60 -19.55 8.80
C ASN A 4 19.27 -20.20 10.15
N GLN A 5 17.99 -20.51 10.42
CA GLN A 5 17.57 -21.20 11.64
C GLN A 5 18.09 -22.64 11.70
N ILE A 6 18.30 -23.27 10.54
CA ILE A 6 18.86 -24.63 10.45
C ILE A 6 20.38 -24.60 10.62
N LEU A 7 21.07 -23.63 10.02
CA LEU A 7 22.53 -23.54 10.04
C LEU A 7 23.09 -22.96 11.34
N THR A 8 22.39 -22.05 12.01
CA THR A 8 22.90 -21.35 13.20
C THR A 8 23.30 -22.34 14.31
N PRO A 9 22.43 -23.31 14.72
CA PRO A 9 22.80 -24.29 15.73
C PRO A 9 23.99 -25.17 15.33
N GLN A 10 24.09 -25.51 14.04
CA GLN A 10 25.20 -26.33 13.53
C GLN A 10 26.53 -25.58 13.58
N ILE A 11 26.52 -24.28 13.27
CA ILE A 11 27.69 -23.40 13.35
C ILE A 11 28.10 -23.18 14.82
N GLU A 12 27.13 -22.94 15.70
CA GLU A 12 27.39 -22.82 17.14
C GLU A 12 28.01 -24.10 17.71
N MET A 13 27.49 -25.28 17.32
CA MET A 13 28.07 -26.57 17.68
C MET A 13 29.48 -26.75 17.12
N ALA A 14 29.72 -26.40 15.85
CA ALA A 14 31.04 -26.45 15.24
C ALA A 14 32.04 -25.62 16.04
N ILE A 15 31.67 -24.39 16.40
CA ILE A 15 32.52 -23.48 17.17
C ILE A 15 32.79 -24.03 18.57
N GLN A 16 31.77 -24.56 19.24
CA GLN A 16 31.92 -25.15 20.57
C GLN A 16 32.83 -26.38 20.55
N GLN A 17 32.73 -27.26 19.55
CA GLN A 17 33.57 -28.47 19.47
C GLN A 17 35.01 -28.17 19.02
N LEU A 18 35.18 -27.28 18.05
CA LEU A 18 36.50 -26.99 17.47
C LEU A 18 37.33 -26.03 18.33
N TYR A 19 36.68 -25.12 19.07
CA TYR A 19 37.36 -24.04 19.80
C TYR A 19 36.98 -23.93 21.28
N GLY A 20 36.00 -24.70 21.78
CA GLY A 20 35.55 -24.59 23.16
C GLY A 20 34.92 -23.23 23.50
N ALA A 21 34.43 -22.51 22.50
CA ALA A 21 33.90 -21.16 22.61
C ALA A 21 32.41 -21.10 22.23
N THR A 22 31.74 -20.06 22.67
CA THR A 22 30.37 -19.71 22.26
C THR A 22 30.40 -18.38 21.52
N VAL A 23 29.52 -18.21 20.54
CA VAL A 23 29.36 -16.94 19.81
C VAL A 23 28.01 -16.30 20.14
N GLU A 24 27.99 -14.97 20.14
CA GLU A 24 26.77 -14.21 20.44
C GLU A 24 25.78 -14.19 19.27
N LYS A 25 26.31 -14.22 18.04
CA LYS A 25 25.52 -14.08 16.81
C LYS A 25 26.27 -14.66 15.62
N VAL A 26 25.56 -15.39 14.78
CA VAL A 26 26.00 -15.76 13.43
C VAL A 26 25.44 -14.75 12.44
N GLU A 27 26.32 -14.18 11.62
CA GLU A 27 25.93 -13.21 10.59
C GLU A 27 25.96 -13.85 9.21
N TYR A 28 24.84 -13.73 8.50
CA TYR A 28 24.64 -14.25 7.16
C TYR A 28 24.52 -13.11 6.14
N GLN A 29 24.98 -13.37 4.92
CA GLN A 29 24.80 -12.49 3.76
C GLN A 29 24.50 -13.35 2.52
N ALA A 30 23.85 -12.76 1.52
CA ALA A 30 23.76 -13.38 0.21
C ALA A 30 25.18 -13.51 -0.37
N THR A 31 25.49 -14.68 -0.96
CA THR A 31 26.77 -14.88 -1.63
C THR A 31 26.87 -13.93 -2.82
N ARG A 32 28.02 -13.27 -2.96
CA ARG A 32 28.23 -12.39 -4.11
C ARG A 32 28.34 -13.21 -5.39
N LYS A 33 27.80 -12.69 -6.49
CA LYS A 33 27.67 -13.40 -7.77
C LYS A 33 28.99 -13.89 -8.35
N GLU A 34 30.12 -13.25 -8.00
CA GLU A 34 31.45 -13.68 -8.42
C GLU A 34 32.00 -14.90 -7.67
N PHE A 35 31.33 -15.34 -6.60
CA PHE A 35 31.70 -16.50 -5.80
C PHE A 35 30.63 -17.59 -5.89
N GLU A 36 31.09 -18.83 -5.82
CA GLU A 36 30.21 -19.98 -5.71
C GLU A 36 29.64 -20.06 -4.29
N GLY A 37 28.32 -20.24 -4.17
CA GLY A 37 27.65 -20.39 -2.89
C GLY A 37 26.23 -19.85 -2.93
N ASP A 38 25.39 -20.40 -2.06
CA ASP A 38 24.01 -19.97 -1.88
C ASP A 38 23.89 -18.97 -0.74
N ILE A 39 24.70 -19.15 0.31
CA ILE A 39 24.74 -18.27 1.47
C ILE A 39 26.16 -18.09 2.01
N THR A 40 26.47 -16.90 2.50
CA THR A 40 27.78 -16.58 3.11
C THR A 40 27.64 -16.39 4.61
N VAL A 41 28.47 -17.08 5.38
CA VAL A 41 28.70 -16.83 6.81
C VAL A 41 29.89 -15.89 6.97
N VAL A 42 29.69 -14.78 7.68
CA VAL A 42 30.74 -13.81 7.95
C VAL A 42 31.54 -14.27 9.18
N ILE A 43 32.84 -14.55 9.01
CA ILE A 43 33.68 -15.11 10.10
C ILE A 43 34.20 -14.03 11.05
N PHE A 44 34.33 -12.78 10.61
CA PHE A 44 34.92 -11.71 11.40
C PHE A 44 34.30 -11.47 12.78
N PRO A 45 32.96 -11.54 12.97
CA PRO A 45 32.35 -11.43 14.30
C PRO A 45 32.88 -12.46 15.30
N PHE A 46 33.22 -13.66 14.85
CA PHE A 46 33.71 -14.75 15.71
C PHE A 46 35.10 -14.50 16.27
N LEU A 47 35.88 -13.60 15.64
CA LEU A 47 37.24 -13.29 16.10
C LEU A 47 37.30 -12.64 17.49
N ARG A 48 36.17 -12.14 17.99
CA ARG A 48 36.06 -11.59 19.35
C ARG A 48 36.18 -12.70 20.41
N GLN A 49 35.71 -13.90 20.10
CA GLN A 49 35.71 -15.06 21.00
C GLN A 49 36.76 -16.10 20.62
N ILE A 50 37.11 -16.19 19.33
CA ILE A 50 38.04 -17.18 18.77
C ILE A 50 39.26 -16.45 18.23
N LYS A 51 40.46 -16.79 18.71
CA LYS A 51 41.71 -16.25 18.14
C LYS A 51 42.18 -17.12 16.99
N GLY A 52 42.40 -16.54 15.81
CA GLY A 52 42.96 -17.26 14.68
C GLY A 52 42.84 -16.51 13.35
N ASN A 53 43.34 -17.14 12.30
CA ASN A 53 43.20 -16.64 10.93
C ASN A 53 41.73 -16.85 10.46
N PRO A 54 41.03 -15.83 9.97
CA PRO A 54 39.65 -15.94 9.48
C PRO A 54 39.45 -17.03 8.43
N VAL A 55 40.44 -17.22 7.54
CA VAL A 55 40.37 -18.23 6.49
C VAL A 55 40.40 -19.62 7.09
N GLU A 56 41.34 -19.88 8.01
CA GLU A 56 41.44 -21.18 8.70
C GLU A 56 40.21 -21.47 9.56
N ILE A 57 39.68 -20.46 10.25
CA ILE A 57 38.45 -20.61 11.04
C ILE A 57 37.28 -20.96 10.13
N GLY A 58 37.10 -20.20 9.03
CA GLY A 58 36.07 -20.48 8.03
C GLY A 58 36.20 -21.88 7.44
N THR A 59 37.42 -22.32 7.11
CA THR A 59 37.67 -23.65 6.54
C THR A 59 37.26 -24.74 7.51
N LYS A 60 37.70 -24.68 8.78
CA LYS A 60 37.34 -25.68 9.79
C LYS A 60 35.84 -25.75 10.06
N ILE A 61 35.16 -24.60 10.10
CA ILE A 61 33.70 -24.56 10.24
C ILE A 61 33.03 -25.17 9.00
N GLY A 62 33.50 -24.84 7.79
CA GLY A 62 33.00 -25.41 6.55
C GLY A 62 33.16 -26.94 6.48
N GLU A 63 34.34 -27.45 6.83
CA GLU A 63 34.62 -28.90 6.90
C GLU A 63 33.67 -29.58 7.88
N TYR A 64 33.53 -29.03 9.09
CA TYR A 64 32.59 -29.54 10.08
C TYR A 64 31.16 -29.59 9.54
N LEU A 65 30.69 -28.55 8.85
CA LEU A 65 29.34 -28.51 8.31
C LEU A 65 29.13 -29.60 7.25
N VAL A 66 30.06 -29.77 6.31
CA VAL A 66 29.96 -30.83 5.29
C VAL A 66 29.94 -32.23 5.92
N GLU A 67 30.70 -32.44 6.99
CA GLU A 67 30.77 -33.74 7.68
C GLU A 67 29.53 -34.04 8.55
N ASN A 68 28.88 -33.01 9.11
CA ASN A 68 27.87 -33.18 10.16
C ASN A 68 26.45 -32.78 9.75
N THR A 69 26.25 -32.18 8.57
CA THR A 69 24.92 -31.89 8.04
C THR A 69 24.79 -32.25 6.57
N SER A 70 23.67 -32.88 6.20
CA SER A 70 23.33 -33.14 4.80
C SER A 70 22.87 -31.90 4.04
N VAL A 71 22.67 -30.77 4.74
CA VAL A 71 22.20 -29.52 4.14
C VAL A 71 23.29 -28.86 3.31
N ILE A 72 24.57 -29.00 3.68
CA ILE A 72 25.70 -28.37 2.98
C ILE A 72 26.42 -29.40 2.12
N GLU A 73 26.50 -29.14 0.82
CA GLU A 73 27.17 -30.01 -0.14
C GLU A 73 28.68 -29.74 -0.19
N ARG A 74 29.05 -28.46 -0.26
CA ARG A 74 30.45 -28.01 -0.29
C ARG A 74 30.55 -26.56 0.18
N PHE A 75 31.78 -26.06 0.31
CA PHE A 75 32.03 -24.68 0.68
C PHE A 75 33.32 -24.14 0.05
N ASN A 76 33.48 -22.83 0.05
CA ASN A 76 34.76 -22.16 -0.18
C ASN A 76 34.92 -20.97 0.78
N VAL A 77 36.16 -20.55 1.01
CA VAL A 77 36.46 -19.44 1.92
C VAL A 77 37.25 -18.36 1.19
N VAL A 78 36.69 -17.16 1.10
CA VAL A 78 37.33 -16.02 0.47
C VAL A 78 37.55 -14.93 1.51
N LYS A 79 38.80 -14.69 1.92
CA LYS A 79 39.19 -13.62 2.86
C LYS A 79 38.35 -13.57 4.15
N GLY A 80 37.91 -14.72 4.69
CA GLY A 80 37.09 -14.76 5.91
C GLY A 80 35.57 -14.69 5.67
N PHE A 81 35.14 -14.85 4.42
CA PHE A 81 33.75 -15.11 4.06
C PHE A 81 33.63 -16.59 3.70
N LEU A 82 32.89 -17.36 4.51
CA LEU A 82 32.62 -18.77 4.29
C LEU A 82 31.37 -18.88 3.41
N ASN A 83 31.56 -19.17 2.13
CA ASN A 83 30.49 -19.35 1.16
C ASN A 83 30.08 -20.82 1.14
N LEU A 84 28.81 -21.08 1.42
CA LEU A 84 28.25 -22.42 1.55
C LEU A 84 27.39 -22.73 0.32
N VAL A 85 27.61 -23.90 -0.28
CA VAL A 85 26.72 -24.47 -1.30
C VAL A 85 25.79 -25.46 -0.61
N VAL A 86 24.51 -25.19 -0.70
CA VAL A 86 23.43 -25.98 -0.09
C VAL A 86 23.06 -27.11 -1.03
N SER A 87 22.79 -28.30 -0.49
CA SER A 87 22.41 -29.48 -1.24
C SER A 87 21.10 -29.29 -2.00
N ASP A 88 20.96 -29.94 -3.15
CA ASP A 88 19.70 -29.93 -3.91
C ASP A 88 18.57 -30.61 -3.13
N SER A 89 18.88 -31.64 -2.33
CA SER A 89 17.91 -32.30 -1.44
C SER A 89 17.21 -31.33 -0.49
N TYR A 90 17.95 -30.35 0.05
CA TYR A 90 17.34 -29.34 0.92
C TYR A 90 16.25 -28.54 0.21
N TYR A 91 16.52 -28.06 -1.02
CA TYR A 91 15.54 -27.27 -1.77
C TYR A 91 14.38 -28.13 -2.29
N ILE A 92 14.62 -29.40 -2.63
CA ILE A 92 13.57 -30.34 -3.02
C ILE A 92 12.65 -30.64 -1.83
N ASP A 93 13.21 -30.81 -0.64
CA ASP A 93 12.45 -31.03 0.60
C ASP A 93 11.64 -29.78 0.97
N PHE A 94 12.24 -28.58 0.87
CA PHE A 94 11.54 -27.31 1.03
C PHE A 94 10.36 -27.21 0.05
N PHE A 95 10.61 -27.43 -1.24
CA PHE A 95 9.58 -27.36 -2.27
C PHE A 95 8.44 -28.34 -2.00
N SER A 96 8.78 -29.57 -1.63
CA SER A 96 7.81 -30.61 -1.30
C SER A 96 6.92 -30.23 -0.12
N ALA A 97 7.46 -29.49 0.87
CA ALA A 97 6.70 -29.00 2.01
C ALA A 97 5.69 -27.90 1.62
N ILE A 98 6.05 -27.03 0.66
CA ILE A 98 5.22 -25.85 0.31
C ILE A 98 4.31 -26.09 -0.90
N ARG A 99 4.57 -27.10 -1.74
CA ARG A 99 3.89 -27.28 -3.04
C ARG A 99 2.36 -27.27 -2.92
N GLY A 100 1.81 -27.92 -1.89
CA GLY A 100 0.37 -28.03 -1.65
C GLY A 100 -0.22 -26.89 -0.82
N GLU A 101 0.60 -25.95 -0.34
CA GLU A 101 0.14 -24.82 0.46
C GLU A 101 -0.42 -23.73 -0.45
N GLU A 102 -1.72 -23.47 -0.36
CA GLU A 102 -2.41 -22.51 -1.23
C GLU A 102 -1.96 -21.06 -0.98
N HIS A 103 -1.79 -20.67 0.28
CA HIS A 103 -1.39 -19.33 0.70
C HIS A 103 -0.01 -19.33 1.38
N PHE A 104 0.98 -19.83 0.66
CA PHE A 104 2.34 -19.95 1.18
C PHE A 104 2.88 -18.60 1.68
N GLY A 105 3.37 -18.60 2.91
CA GLY A 105 3.95 -17.43 3.57
C GLY A 105 2.94 -16.53 4.31
N TYR A 106 1.64 -16.83 4.20
CA TYR A 106 0.62 -16.13 4.97
C TYR A 106 0.60 -16.69 6.39
N VAL A 107 0.39 -15.81 7.36
CA VAL A 107 0.24 -16.17 8.77
C VAL A 107 -1.21 -15.99 9.16
N THR A 108 -1.78 -16.98 9.84
CA THR A 108 -3.15 -16.87 10.37
C THR A 108 -3.14 -16.00 11.63
N PRO A 109 -4.09 -15.07 11.79
CA PRO A 109 -4.19 -14.28 13.03
C PRO A 109 -4.36 -15.15 14.27
N THR A 110 -3.56 -14.88 15.30
CA THR A 110 -3.68 -15.56 16.60
C THR A 110 -4.94 -15.07 17.33
N PRO A 111 -5.81 -15.96 17.84
CA PRO A 111 -6.97 -15.56 18.62
C PRO A 111 -6.58 -14.71 19.85
N GLY A 112 -7.19 -13.54 19.99
CA GLY A 112 -6.94 -12.61 21.10
C GLY A 112 -5.87 -11.54 20.81
N ASP A 113 -5.14 -11.64 19.70
CA ASP A 113 -4.27 -10.56 19.24
C ASP A 113 -5.08 -9.31 18.93
N LYS A 114 -4.49 -8.14 19.21
CA LYS A 114 -5.09 -6.86 18.87
C LYS A 114 -5.14 -6.65 17.37
N ALA A 115 -6.25 -6.09 16.90
CA ALA A 115 -6.46 -5.70 15.51
C ALA A 115 -5.75 -4.38 15.18
N VAL A 116 -5.49 -4.16 13.89
CA VAL A 116 -4.98 -2.89 13.35
C VAL A 116 -6.04 -2.26 12.48
N LEU A 117 -6.28 -0.95 12.65
CA LEU A 117 -7.17 -0.20 11.77
C LEU A 117 -6.33 0.53 10.72
N VAL A 118 -6.71 0.47 9.44
CA VAL A 118 -6.05 1.21 8.36
C VAL A 118 -7.04 2.23 7.79
N GLU A 119 -6.72 3.51 7.92
CA GLU A 119 -7.47 4.61 7.33
C GLU A 119 -6.86 5.01 5.99
N TYR A 120 -7.71 5.15 4.97
CA TYR A 120 -7.32 5.70 3.67
C TYR A 120 -8.51 6.34 2.92
N SER A 121 -8.21 6.92 1.76
CA SER A 121 -9.03 7.78 0.91
C SER A 121 -9.42 9.14 1.49
N SER A 122 -10.19 9.14 2.58
CA SER A 122 -10.77 10.29 3.29
C SER A 122 -11.01 11.56 2.43
N PRO A 123 -11.84 11.47 1.36
CA PRO A 123 -11.99 12.55 0.38
C PRO A 123 -12.95 13.66 0.86
N ASN A 124 -12.92 14.79 0.16
CA ASN A 124 -13.92 15.86 0.34
C ASN A 124 -15.05 15.71 -0.68
N THR A 125 -16.28 16.00 -0.28
CA THR A 125 -17.46 15.76 -1.15
C THR A 125 -17.75 16.87 -2.16
N ASN A 126 -16.88 17.87 -2.27
CA ASN A 126 -17.06 18.98 -3.20
C ASN A 126 -16.46 18.73 -4.59
N LYS A 127 -15.80 17.59 -4.83
CA LYS A 127 -15.10 17.25 -6.08
C LYS A 127 -14.95 15.73 -6.28
N PRO A 128 -14.78 15.26 -7.52
CA PRO A 128 -14.48 13.86 -7.79
C PRO A 128 -13.11 13.44 -7.25
N LEU A 129 -12.90 12.12 -7.16
CA LEU A 129 -11.59 11.55 -6.88
C LEU A 129 -10.59 11.88 -8.00
N HIS A 130 -9.31 11.88 -7.66
CA HIS A 130 -8.24 12.26 -8.58
C HIS A 130 -6.99 11.42 -8.34
N LEU A 131 -5.98 11.56 -9.20
CA LEU A 131 -4.72 10.82 -9.11
C LEU A 131 -4.10 10.75 -7.70
N GLY A 132 -4.10 11.86 -6.95
CA GLY A 132 -3.66 11.86 -5.55
C GLY A 132 -4.45 10.90 -4.64
N HIS A 133 -5.78 10.82 -4.80
CA HIS A 133 -6.61 9.84 -4.09
C HIS A 133 -6.35 8.42 -4.60
N VAL A 134 -6.04 8.21 -5.88
CA VAL A 134 -5.67 6.89 -6.40
C VAL A 134 -4.44 6.36 -5.65
N ARG A 135 -3.36 7.14 -5.54
CA ARG A 135 -2.18 6.72 -4.76
C ARG A 135 -2.53 6.41 -3.30
N ASN A 136 -3.30 7.28 -2.65
CA ASN A 136 -3.72 7.10 -1.27
C ASN A 136 -4.49 5.77 -1.09
N ASN A 137 -5.51 5.55 -1.92
CA ASN A 137 -6.33 4.34 -1.90
C ASN A 137 -5.51 3.07 -2.10
N LEU A 138 -4.61 3.07 -3.08
CA LEU A 138 -3.79 1.89 -3.38
C LEU A 138 -2.81 1.58 -2.26
N LEU A 139 -2.16 2.60 -1.67
CA LEU A 139 -1.26 2.40 -0.54
C LEU A 139 -1.99 1.86 0.68
N GLY A 140 -3.11 2.49 1.04
CA GLY A 140 -3.90 2.09 2.21
C GLY A 140 -4.47 0.68 2.07
N TYR A 141 -5.07 0.36 0.91
CA TYR A 141 -5.59 -0.97 0.62
C TYR A 141 -4.49 -2.03 0.65
N SER A 142 -3.36 -1.78 -0.04
CA SER A 142 -2.27 -2.77 -0.10
C SER A 142 -1.63 -3.01 1.27
N VAL A 143 -1.41 -1.96 2.07
CA VAL A 143 -0.91 -2.11 3.44
C VAL A 143 -1.89 -2.90 4.30
N ALA A 144 -3.19 -2.69 4.15
CA ALA A 144 -4.20 -3.49 4.86
C ALA A 144 -4.14 -4.98 4.48
N GLU A 145 -4.02 -5.32 3.19
CA GLU A 145 -3.91 -6.71 2.75
C GLU A 145 -2.59 -7.36 3.16
N ILE A 146 -1.47 -6.63 3.12
CA ILE A 146 -0.16 -7.10 3.62
C ILE A 146 -0.22 -7.37 5.13
N LEU A 147 -0.83 -6.48 5.91
CA LEU A 147 -1.00 -6.68 7.35
C LEU A 147 -1.86 -7.91 7.65
N LYS A 148 -2.93 -8.16 6.87
CA LYS A 148 -3.73 -9.39 6.98
C LYS A 148 -2.88 -10.63 6.73
N ALA A 149 -2.15 -10.66 5.62
CA ALA A 149 -1.26 -11.77 5.28
C ALA A 149 -0.14 -11.99 6.29
N SER A 150 0.27 -10.94 7.01
CA SER A 150 1.26 -11.05 8.09
C SER A 150 0.73 -11.67 9.39
N GLY A 151 -0.59 -11.95 9.48
CA GLY A 151 -1.23 -12.52 10.67
C GLY A 151 -1.90 -11.50 11.58
N LYS A 152 -2.32 -10.34 11.06
CA LYS A 152 -3.11 -9.37 11.82
C LYS A 152 -4.57 -9.35 11.37
N LYS A 153 -5.48 -9.19 12.33
CA LYS A 153 -6.84 -8.76 12.02
C LYS A 153 -6.81 -7.28 11.64
N VAL A 154 -7.42 -6.93 10.51
CA VAL A 154 -7.39 -5.56 9.98
C VAL A 154 -8.80 -5.06 9.72
N TYR A 155 -9.05 -3.81 10.10
CA TYR A 155 -10.25 -3.06 9.70
C TYR A 155 -9.85 -1.92 8.77
N LYS A 156 -10.48 -1.85 7.60
CA LYS A 156 -10.31 -0.78 6.61
C LYS A 156 -11.36 0.29 6.85
N THR A 157 -10.94 1.53 7.04
CA THR A 157 -11.85 2.64 7.30
C THR A 157 -11.51 3.86 6.47
N GLN A 158 -12.46 4.79 6.39
CA GLN A 158 -12.25 6.12 5.85
C GLN A 158 -13.07 7.13 6.63
N ILE A 159 -12.70 8.41 6.56
CA ILE A 159 -13.54 9.51 7.03
C ILE A 159 -13.84 10.45 5.85
N ILE A 160 -15.10 10.51 5.44
CA ILE A 160 -15.52 11.41 4.37
C ILE A 160 -15.71 12.81 4.95
N ASN A 161 -15.05 13.78 4.33
CA ASN A 161 -15.12 15.19 4.71
C ASN A 161 -16.31 15.82 3.98
N ASP A 162 -17.48 15.67 4.58
CA ASP A 162 -18.78 16.01 3.99
C ASP A 162 -19.32 17.35 4.49
N ARG A 163 -18.54 18.14 5.24
CA ARG A 163 -18.95 19.43 5.80
C ARG A 163 -17.94 20.55 5.52
N GLY A 164 -18.39 21.78 5.72
CA GLY A 164 -17.55 22.97 5.65
C GLY A 164 -17.72 23.79 4.38
N ILE A 165 -16.96 24.88 4.31
CA ILE A 165 -17.17 25.94 3.31
C ILE A 165 -17.07 25.43 1.86
N HIS A 166 -16.23 24.43 1.59
CA HIS A 166 -16.07 23.90 0.24
C HIS A 166 -17.34 23.21 -0.28
N ILE A 167 -18.10 22.56 0.59
CA ILE A 167 -19.37 21.92 0.26
C ILE A 167 -20.46 22.99 0.05
N CYS A 168 -20.51 23.99 0.94
CA CYS A 168 -21.45 25.12 0.80
C CYS A 168 -21.24 25.90 -0.51
N LYS A 169 -19.99 26.01 -1.00
CA LYS A 169 -19.71 26.60 -2.31
C LYS A 169 -20.39 25.85 -3.45
N SER A 170 -20.24 24.52 -3.48
CA SER A 170 -20.90 23.68 -4.50
C SER A 170 -22.42 23.76 -4.38
N MET A 171 -22.96 23.68 -3.16
CA MET A 171 -24.40 23.79 -2.89
C MET A 171 -24.98 25.12 -3.37
N LEU A 172 -24.34 26.24 -3.03
CA LEU A 172 -24.80 27.56 -3.43
C LEU A 172 -24.76 27.76 -4.95
N ALA A 173 -23.69 27.29 -5.61
CA ALA A 173 -23.60 27.37 -7.05
C ALA A 173 -24.64 26.48 -7.75
N TRP A 174 -24.89 25.27 -7.24
CA TRP A 174 -25.97 24.42 -7.74
C TRP A 174 -27.32 25.11 -7.57
N GLN A 175 -27.62 25.65 -6.39
CA GLN A 175 -28.90 26.33 -6.13
C GLN A 175 -29.15 27.54 -7.05
N LYS A 176 -28.10 28.29 -7.40
CA LYS A 176 -28.23 29.48 -8.26
C LYS A 176 -28.22 29.17 -9.75
N TYR A 177 -27.46 28.17 -10.19
CA TYR A 177 -27.11 28.03 -11.60
C TYR A 177 -27.50 26.68 -12.23
N SER A 178 -27.97 25.70 -11.45
CA SER A 178 -28.23 24.36 -11.97
C SER A 178 -29.53 24.20 -12.73
N ASN A 179 -30.51 25.08 -12.52
CA ASN A 179 -31.88 24.87 -12.98
C ASN A 179 -32.48 23.51 -12.55
N GLY A 180 -32.02 22.95 -11.42
CA GLY A 180 -32.51 21.67 -10.88
C GLY A 180 -31.88 20.42 -11.51
N GLU A 181 -30.73 20.56 -12.17
CA GLU A 181 -29.99 19.40 -12.70
C GLU A 181 -29.67 18.36 -11.61
N THR A 182 -29.87 17.09 -11.96
CA THR A 182 -29.50 15.93 -11.14
C THR A 182 -28.56 14.99 -11.91
N PRO A 183 -27.89 14.04 -11.24
CA PRO A 183 -27.09 13.02 -11.92
C PRO A 183 -27.91 12.27 -12.99
N GLU A 184 -29.17 11.96 -12.70
CA GLU A 184 -30.08 11.27 -13.61
C GLU A 184 -30.45 12.14 -14.83
N SER A 185 -30.70 13.44 -14.63
CA SER A 185 -31.09 14.32 -15.74
C SER A 185 -29.91 14.64 -16.67
N THR A 186 -28.69 14.64 -16.14
CA THR A 186 -27.47 14.99 -16.89
C THR A 186 -26.73 13.76 -17.44
N GLY A 187 -26.97 12.57 -16.88
CA GLY A 187 -26.20 11.37 -17.15
C GLY A 187 -24.77 11.41 -16.57
N LEU A 188 -24.44 12.42 -15.76
CA LEU A 188 -23.13 12.56 -15.13
C LEU A 188 -23.11 11.80 -13.80
N LYS A 189 -21.94 11.26 -13.44
CA LYS A 189 -21.70 10.72 -12.10
C LYS A 189 -21.85 11.83 -11.06
N GLY A 190 -22.44 11.52 -9.90
CA GLY A 190 -22.87 12.53 -8.93
C GLY A 190 -21.75 13.41 -8.37
N ASP A 191 -20.59 12.83 -8.05
CA ASP A 191 -19.40 13.57 -7.61
C ASP A 191 -18.82 14.47 -8.72
N LYS A 192 -18.91 14.05 -9.99
CA LYS A 192 -18.56 14.88 -11.15
C LYS A 192 -19.50 16.07 -11.30
N LEU A 193 -20.81 15.84 -11.19
CA LEU A 193 -21.82 16.90 -11.24
C LEU A 193 -21.58 17.93 -10.15
N VAL A 194 -21.44 17.50 -8.89
CA VAL A 194 -21.15 18.40 -7.76
C VAL A 194 -19.81 19.13 -7.95
N GLY A 195 -18.79 18.45 -8.48
CA GLY A 195 -17.51 19.05 -8.84
C GLY A 195 -17.62 20.15 -9.88
N ASN A 196 -18.47 19.99 -10.90
CA ASN A 196 -18.71 21.04 -11.90
C ASN A 196 -19.28 22.31 -11.25
N TYR A 197 -20.18 22.18 -10.28
CA TYR A 197 -20.70 23.33 -9.54
C TYR A 197 -19.68 23.96 -8.59
N TYR A 198 -18.74 23.18 -8.06
CA TYR A 198 -17.60 23.75 -7.33
C TYR A 198 -16.71 24.62 -8.23
N VAL A 199 -16.43 24.17 -9.46
CA VAL A 199 -15.70 24.96 -10.45
C VAL A 199 -16.50 26.19 -10.87
N LYS A 200 -17.81 26.04 -11.09
CA LYS A 200 -18.72 27.16 -11.41
C LYS A 200 -18.70 28.23 -10.32
N PHE A 201 -18.74 27.83 -9.04
CA PHE A 201 -18.59 28.78 -7.93
C PHE A 201 -17.30 29.60 -8.06
N ASP A 202 -16.17 28.95 -8.32
CA ASP A 202 -14.86 29.62 -8.38
C ASP A 202 -14.76 30.57 -9.58
N VAL A 203 -15.42 30.25 -10.71
CA VAL A 203 -15.54 31.15 -11.88
C VAL A 203 -16.32 32.41 -11.51
N GLU A 204 -17.51 32.27 -10.92
CA GLU A 204 -18.34 33.40 -10.51
C GLU A 204 -17.66 34.26 -9.44
N TYR A 205 -16.99 33.61 -8.48
CA TYR A 205 -16.24 34.29 -7.43
C TYR A 205 -15.09 35.13 -7.99
N LYS A 206 -14.33 34.61 -8.96
CA LYS A 206 -13.28 35.38 -9.66
C LYS A 206 -13.86 36.55 -10.46
N SER A 207 -15.02 36.38 -11.09
CA SER A 207 -15.71 37.47 -11.80
C SER A 207 -16.07 38.60 -10.86
N GLN A 208 -16.71 38.27 -9.73
CA GLN A 208 -17.11 39.26 -8.71
C GLN A 208 -15.91 39.97 -8.08
N ILE A 209 -14.80 39.26 -7.83
CA ILE A 209 -13.56 39.89 -7.35
C ILE A 209 -13.07 40.93 -8.36
N LYS A 210 -13.04 40.58 -9.65
CA LYS A 210 -12.59 41.49 -10.70
C LYS A 210 -13.47 42.73 -10.79
N GLU A 211 -14.79 42.57 -10.73
CA GLU A 211 -15.74 43.69 -10.72
C GLU A 211 -15.53 44.63 -9.52
N LEU A 212 -15.30 44.07 -8.33
CA LEU A 212 -15.02 44.86 -7.12
C LEU A 212 -13.67 45.57 -7.17
N MET A 213 -12.66 44.95 -7.79
CA MET A 213 -11.37 45.59 -8.04
C MET A 213 -11.50 46.75 -9.03
N GLU A 214 -12.33 46.60 -10.07
CA GLU A 214 -12.66 47.69 -11.01
C GLU A 214 -13.42 48.85 -10.32
N GLN A 215 -14.13 48.56 -9.22
CA GLN A 215 -14.77 49.56 -8.35
C GLN A 215 -13.81 50.19 -7.32
N GLY A 216 -12.52 49.85 -7.36
CA GLY A 216 -11.47 50.47 -6.55
C GLY A 216 -11.11 49.73 -5.26
N MET A 217 -11.64 48.53 -5.01
CA MET A 217 -11.21 47.70 -3.88
C MET A 217 -9.86 47.04 -4.16
N THR A 218 -9.07 46.82 -3.10
CA THR A 218 -7.88 45.95 -3.21
C THR A 218 -8.30 44.50 -3.43
N GLU A 219 -7.39 43.66 -3.97
CA GLU A 219 -7.70 42.24 -4.22
C GLU A 219 -8.11 41.49 -2.94
N ASP A 220 -7.48 41.79 -1.80
CA ASP A 220 -7.78 41.15 -0.52
C ASP A 220 -9.13 41.60 0.08
N GLU A 221 -9.50 42.85 -0.12
CA GLU A 221 -10.84 43.36 0.23
C GLU A 221 -11.89 42.73 -0.69
N ALA A 222 -11.67 42.76 -2.01
CA ALA A 222 -12.58 42.19 -3.00
C ALA A 222 -12.85 40.70 -2.75
N LYS A 223 -11.82 39.92 -2.38
CA LYS A 223 -11.97 38.51 -1.97
C LYS A 223 -12.88 38.33 -0.76
N LYS A 224 -12.86 39.24 0.22
CA LYS A 224 -13.73 39.16 1.41
C LYS A 224 -15.13 39.68 1.13
N GLU A 225 -15.23 40.68 0.27
CA GLU A 225 -16.43 41.45 0.02
C GLU A 225 -17.32 40.87 -1.09
N ALA A 226 -16.78 40.00 -1.95
CA ALA A 226 -17.55 39.36 -3.02
C ALA A 226 -18.86 38.74 -2.48
N PRO A 227 -20.03 39.09 -3.05
CA PRO A 227 -21.32 38.61 -2.57
C PRO A 227 -21.40 37.08 -2.41
N ILE A 228 -20.91 36.34 -3.40
CA ILE A 228 -21.05 34.88 -3.43
C ILE A 228 -20.29 34.17 -2.29
N ILE A 229 -19.16 34.71 -1.82
CA ILE A 229 -18.44 34.12 -0.68
C ILE A 229 -19.11 34.46 0.65
N LYS A 230 -19.74 35.62 0.76
CA LYS A 230 -20.55 35.99 1.93
C LYS A 230 -21.79 35.11 2.03
N GLU A 231 -22.47 34.88 0.92
CA GLU A 231 -23.60 33.95 0.85
C GLU A 231 -23.18 32.51 1.21
N ALA A 232 -22.03 32.04 0.72
CA ALA A 232 -21.53 30.70 1.07
C ALA A 232 -21.18 30.58 2.57
N LYS A 233 -20.61 31.63 3.17
CA LYS A 233 -20.37 31.69 4.62
C LYS A 233 -21.67 31.69 5.41
N GLN A 234 -22.68 32.43 4.95
CA GLN A 234 -24.01 32.42 5.58
C GLN A 234 -24.65 31.03 5.48
N MET A 235 -24.53 30.35 4.33
CA MET A 235 -25.03 28.98 4.17
C MET A 235 -24.33 28.00 5.14
N LEU A 236 -23.03 28.18 5.42
CA LEU A 236 -22.34 27.39 6.44
C LEU A 236 -22.91 27.65 7.84
N VAL A 237 -23.18 28.90 8.21
CA VAL A 237 -23.84 29.26 9.48
C VAL A 237 -25.24 28.67 9.55
N ASP A 238 -26.00 28.72 8.46
CA ASP A 238 -27.33 28.12 8.36
C ASP A 238 -27.27 26.58 8.52
N TRP A 239 -26.24 25.93 7.96
CA TRP A 239 -25.97 24.50 8.14
C TRP A 239 -25.66 24.17 9.61
N GLU A 240 -24.81 24.96 10.28
CA GLU A 240 -24.46 24.77 11.70
C GLU A 240 -25.67 24.95 12.63
N HIS A 241 -26.63 25.80 12.25
CA HIS A 241 -27.91 25.97 12.95
C HIS A 241 -28.99 24.97 12.53
N ASN A 242 -28.66 23.94 11.74
CA ASN A 242 -29.59 22.91 11.28
C ASN A 242 -30.81 23.45 10.53
N LYS A 243 -30.62 24.50 9.71
CA LYS A 243 -31.70 25.09 8.91
C LYS A 243 -32.25 24.04 7.93
N PRO A 244 -33.55 23.68 7.96
CA PRO A 244 -34.06 22.48 7.28
C PRO A 244 -33.75 22.39 5.79
N GLU A 245 -33.91 23.48 5.03
CA GLU A 245 -33.67 23.47 3.59
C GLU A 245 -32.19 23.34 3.22
N VAL A 246 -31.28 23.85 4.07
CA VAL A 246 -29.84 23.74 3.85
C VAL A 246 -29.37 22.32 4.16
N ILE A 247 -29.90 21.72 5.23
CA ILE A 247 -29.62 20.32 5.58
C ILE A 247 -30.15 19.37 4.51
N GLU A 248 -31.34 19.61 3.96
CA GLU A 248 -31.90 18.76 2.91
C GLU A 248 -31.10 18.82 1.61
N LEU A 249 -30.70 20.03 1.19
CA LEU A 249 -29.80 20.20 0.05
C LEU A 249 -28.45 19.52 0.29
N TRP A 250 -27.90 19.67 1.49
CA TRP A 250 -26.65 19.04 1.90
C TRP A 250 -26.74 17.51 1.83
N LYS A 251 -27.79 16.90 2.37
CA LYS A 251 -28.00 15.44 2.30
C LYS A 251 -28.10 14.97 0.85
N THR A 252 -28.90 15.66 0.05
CA THR A 252 -29.15 15.32 -1.36
C THR A 252 -27.84 15.33 -2.15
N MET A 253 -27.09 16.43 -2.12
CA MET A 253 -25.86 16.57 -2.90
C MET A 253 -24.74 15.64 -2.40
N ASN A 254 -24.63 15.43 -1.08
CA ASN A 254 -23.65 14.48 -0.56
C ASN A 254 -23.99 13.04 -0.95
N GLN A 255 -25.27 12.65 -0.96
CA GLN A 255 -25.66 11.32 -1.39
C GLN A 255 -25.24 11.04 -2.84
N TRP A 256 -25.44 12.01 -3.75
CA TRP A 256 -24.94 11.91 -5.13
C TRP A 256 -23.43 11.67 -5.20
N VAL A 257 -22.68 12.34 -4.33
CA VAL A 257 -21.22 12.20 -4.26
C VAL A 257 -20.83 10.85 -3.69
N TYR A 258 -21.49 10.38 -2.63
CA TYR A 258 -21.24 9.06 -2.04
C TYR A 258 -21.46 7.94 -3.05
N ASP A 259 -22.56 8.01 -3.81
CA ASP A 259 -22.87 7.05 -4.87
C ASP A 259 -21.82 7.10 -5.99
N GLY A 260 -21.36 8.30 -6.36
CA GLY A 260 -20.26 8.50 -7.32
C GLY A 260 -18.92 7.91 -6.84
N PHE A 261 -18.57 8.12 -5.58
CA PHE A 261 -17.37 7.54 -4.98
C PHE A 261 -17.45 6.01 -4.91
N ALA A 262 -18.62 5.44 -4.57
CA ALA A 262 -18.82 3.99 -4.53
C ALA A 262 -18.51 3.32 -5.88
N VAL A 263 -18.88 3.94 -6.99
CA VAL A 263 -18.52 3.47 -8.34
C VAL A 263 -17.00 3.48 -8.53
N SER A 264 -16.32 4.59 -8.20
CA SER A 264 -14.87 4.70 -8.35
C SER A 264 -14.11 3.71 -7.47
N TYR A 265 -14.53 3.50 -6.21
CA TYR A 265 -13.91 2.52 -5.32
C TYR A 265 -14.09 1.08 -5.81
N LYS A 266 -15.29 0.75 -6.33
CA LYS A 266 -15.55 -0.56 -6.93
C LYS A 266 -14.65 -0.79 -8.15
N ASN A 267 -14.54 0.19 -9.03
CA ASN A 267 -13.70 0.11 -10.23
C ASN A 267 -12.21 0.02 -9.88
N LEU A 268 -11.78 0.77 -8.86
CA LEU A 268 -10.42 0.68 -8.35
C LEU A 268 -10.18 -0.62 -7.57
N GLY A 269 -11.21 -1.35 -7.16
CA GLY A 269 -11.11 -2.59 -6.39
C GLY A 269 -10.61 -2.37 -4.97
N VAL A 270 -11.14 -1.36 -4.27
CA VAL A 270 -10.88 -1.08 -2.85
C VAL A 270 -12.18 -1.11 -2.04
N ASP A 271 -12.09 -1.42 -0.75
CA ASP A 271 -13.26 -1.61 0.12
C ASP A 271 -13.01 -1.14 1.57
N PHE A 272 -14.11 -0.89 2.28
CA PHE A 272 -14.08 -0.37 3.65
C PHE A 272 -15.03 -1.18 4.54
N ASP A 273 -14.57 -1.55 5.72
CA ASP A 273 -15.39 -2.16 6.77
C ASP A 273 -16.30 -1.12 7.44
N LYS A 274 -15.84 0.14 7.52
CA LYS A 274 -16.63 1.25 8.07
C LYS A 274 -16.27 2.60 7.44
N VAL A 275 -17.32 3.34 7.10
CA VAL A 275 -17.24 4.72 6.58
C VAL A 275 -17.67 5.67 7.69
N TYR A 276 -16.77 6.56 8.09
CA TYR A 276 -17.05 7.66 9.00
C TYR A 276 -17.35 8.94 8.19
N TYR A 277 -18.05 9.87 8.82
CA TYR A 277 -18.40 11.16 8.23
C TYR A 277 -18.01 12.26 9.21
N GLU A 278 -17.29 13.26 8.73
CA GLU A 278 -16.84 14.39 9.56
C GLU A 278 -18.03 15.12 10.20
N SER A 279 -19.16 15.21 9.49
CA SER A 279 -20.45 15.71 10.01
C SER A 279 -20.94 15.01 11.27
N ASN A 280 -20.54 13.75 11.52
CA ASN A 280 -20.92 12.99 12.71
C ASN A 280 -19.87 13.08 13.84
N THR A 281 -18.59 13.24 13.50
CA THR A 281 -17.49 13.11 14.48
C THR A 281 -16.96 14.44 15.00
N TYR A 282 -17.27 15.56 14.34
CA TYR A 282 -16.62 16.85 14.61
C TYR A 282 -16.83 17.42 16.04
N LEU A 283 -17.85 16.95 16.77
CA LEU A 283 -18.14 17.37 18.14
C LEU A 283 -17.52 16.47 19.21
N LEU A 284 -17.08 15.27 18.86
CA LEU A 284 -16.70 14.23 19.82
C LEU A 284 -15.47 14.58 20.66
N GLY A 285 -14.57 15.41 20.14
CA GLY A 285 -13.31 15.74 20.83
C GLY A 285 -13.43 16.77 21.95
N LYS A 286 -14.56 17.50 22.08
CA LYS A 286 -14.66 18.58 23.08
C LYS A 286 -14.59 18.05 24.51
N ASP A 287 -15.35 17.00 24.81
CA ASP A 287 -15.37 16.38 26.14
C ASP A 287 -13.98 15.85 26.52
N VAL A 288 -13.21 15.37 25.54
CA VAL A 288 -11.84 14.89 25.74
C VAL A 288 -10.89 16.04 26.06
N VAL A 289 -11.06 17.20 25.42
CA VAL A 289 -10.28 18.41 25.75
C VAL A 289 -10.59 18.88 27.18
N GLU A 290 -11.84 18.83 27.61
CA GLU A 290 -12.21 19.16 28.99
C GLU A 290 -11.59 18.20 30.01
N GLN A 291 -11.57 16.90 29.71
CA GLN A 291 -10.89 15.90 30.54
C GLN A 291 -9.37 16.14 30.58
N GLY A 292 -8.74 16.42 29.44
CA GLY A 292 -7.30 16.72 29.37
C GLY A 292 -6.92 18.01 30.12
N LEU A 293 -7.80 19.01 30.17
CA LEU A 293 -7.64 20.18 31.03
C LEU A 293 -7.65 19.80 32.52
N ALA A 294 -8.59 18.94 32.92
CA ALA A 294 -8.67 18.47 34.31
C ALA A 294 -7.46 17.61 34.73
N GLN A 295 -6.85 16.90 33.78
CA GLN A 295 -5.65 16.09 33.99
C GLN A 295 -4.34 16.89 33.91
N GLY A 296 -4.39 18.18 33.53
CA GLY A 296 -3.20 19.02 33.35
C GLY A 296 -2.42 18.75 32.06
N VAL A 297 -2.99 17.98 31.12
CA VAL A 297 -2.41 17.74 29.78
C VAL A 297 -2.54 18.98 28.91
N PHE A 298 -3.65 19.70 29.05
CA PHE A 298 -3.93 20.95 28.35
C PHE A 298 -3.93 22.14 29.32
N PHE A 299 -3.74 23.34 28.80
CA PHE A 299 -3.82 24.59 29.55
C PHE A 299 -4.63 25.66 28.79
N LYS A 300 -5.14 26.64 29.52
CA LYS A 300 -5.88 27.79 28.95
C LYS A 300 -4.98 29.02 28.86
N LYS A 301 -5.10 29.77 27.76
CA LYS A 301 -4.55 31.12 27.62
C LYS A 301 -5.54 32.18 28.09
N GLU A 302 -5.08 33.43 28.15
CA GLU A 302 -5.88 34.59 28.60
C GLU A 302 -7.17 34.81 27.79
N ASP A 303 -7.16 34.44 26.51
CA ASP A 303 -8.32 34.52 25.59
C ASP A 303 -9.29 33.32 25.71
N ASN A 304 -9.14 32.48 26.74
CA ASN A 304 -9.85 31.23 26.99
C ASN A 304 -9.58 30.09 25.98
N SER A 305 -8.68 30.29 25.02
CA SER A 305 -8.31 29.21 24.11
C SER A 305 -7.52 28.12 24.84
N VAL A 306 -7.68 26.86 24.42
CA VAL A 306 -7.07 25.68 25.04
C VAL A 306 -5.94 25.16 24.18
N TRP A 307 -4.80 24.90 24.80
CA TRP A 307 -3.54 24.53 24.15
C TRP A 307 -2.88 23.33 24.82
N ILE A 308 -2.00 22.66 24.08
CA ILE A 308 -1.02 21.72 24.62
C ILE A 308 0.39 22.30 24.42
N ASP A 309 1.26 22.16 25.43
CA ASP A 309 2.68 22.49 25.34
C ASP A 309 3.47 21.22 24.98
N LEU A 310 4.12 21.23 23.82
CA LEU A 310 4.94 20.13 23.30
C LEU A 310 6.42 20.53 23.14
N THR A 311 6.85 21.58 23.84
CA THR A 311 8.23 22.11 23.76
C THR A 311 9.26 21.11 24.27
N GLU A 312 8.92 20.29 25.26
CA GLU A 312 9.78 19.19 25.76
C GLU A 312 10.06 18.12 24.68
N GLU A 313 9.14 17.93 23.73
CA GLU A 313 9.28 17.04 22.57
C GLU A 313 9.87 17.75 21.34
N GLY A 314 10.34 19.00 21.50
CA GLY A 314 10.92 19.82 20.45
C GLY A 314 9.91 20.34 19.43
N LEU A 315 8.65 20.53 19.83
CA LEU A 315 7.57 21.10 19.02
C LEU A 315 7.02 22.40 19.64
N ASP A 316 6.11 23.07 18.94
CA ASP A 316 5.47 24.29 19.44
C ASP A 316 4.20 23.98 20.26
N GLU A 317 3.72 24.98 21.00
CA GLU A 317 2.39 24.93 21.58
C GLU A 317 1.32 24.79 20.47
N LYS A 318 0.36 23.88 20.66
CA LYS A 318 -0.71 23.65 19.67
C LYS A 318 -2.09 23.97 20.24
N LEU A 319 -2.85 24.78 19.50
CA LEU A 319 -4.25 25.06 19.76
C LEU A 319 -5.08 23.78 19.58
N VAL A 320 -5.85 23.41 20.61
CA VAL A 320 -6.80 22.28 20.60
C VAL A 320 -8.25 22.71 20.78
N LEU A 321 -8.53 23.94 21.22
CA LEU A 321 -9.87 24.51 21.23
C LEU A 321 -9.80 26.04 21.17
N ARG A 322 -10.61 26.68 20.34
CA ARG A 322 -10.66 28.15 20.26
C ARG A 322 -11.29 28.75 21.53
N GLY A 323 -11.01 30.02 21.80
CA GLY A 323 -11.53 30.73 22.98
C GLY A 323 -13.06 30.91 23.01
N ASP A 324 -13.70 30.84 21.84
CA ASP A 324 -15.15 30.82 21.67
C ASP A 324 -15.76 29.42 21.89
N GLY A 325 -14.94 28.40 22.20
CA GLY A 325 -15.35 27.01 22.39
C GLY A 325 -15.52 26.21 21.10
N THR A 326 -15.16 26.77 19.94
CA THR A 326 -15.24 26.08 18.64
C THR A 326 -14.09 25.09 18.47
N SER A 327 -14.42 23.87 18.03
CA SER A 327 -13.45 22.80 17.73
C SER A 327 -12.53 23.20 16.58
N VAL A 328 -11.28 22.72 16.62
CA VAL A 328 -10.34 22.76 15.49
C VAL A 328 -10.13 21.35 14.94
N TYR A 329 -9.44 21.23 13.81
CA TYR A 329 -9.17 19.93 13.18
C TYR A 329 -8.50 18.94 14.14
N MET A 330 -7.54 19.41 14.95
CA MET A 330 -6.90 18.59 15.99
C MET A 330 -7.92 18.02 16.99
N THR A 331 -8.91 18.81 17.44
CA THR A 331 -9.98 18.34 18.33
C THR A 331 -10.79 17.21 17.69
N GLN A 332 -11.13 17.39 16.42
CA GLN A 332 -11.96 16.44 15.67
C GLN A 332 -11.25 15.10 15.49
N ASP A 333 -9.96 15.12 15.17
CA ASP A 333 -9.15 13.91 15.00
C ASP A 333 -8.92 13.16 16.31
N ILE A 334 -8.76 13.87 17.44
CA ILE A 334 -8.74 13.24 18.78
C ILE A 334 -10.04 12.47 19.00
N GLY A 335 -11.19 13.12 18.80
CA GLY A 335 -12.50 12.49 18.98
C GLY A 335 -12.71 11.30 18.03
N THR A 336 -12.32 11.44 16.78
CA THR A 336 -12.45 10.40 15.75
C THR A 336 -11.55 9.19 16.06
N ALA A 337 -10.31 9.40 16.50
CA ALA A 337 -9.42 8.32 16.91
C ALA A 337 -10.02 7.51 18.07
N ILE A 338 -10.54 8.19 19.09
CA ILE A 338 -11.17 7.52 20.24
C ILE A 338 -12.43 6.76 19.82
N GLN A 339 -13.28 7.37 18.98
CA GLN A 339 -14.48 6.71 18.47
C GLN A 339 -14.15 5.40 17.76
N ARG A 340 -13.09 5.37 16.95
CA ARG A 340 -12.68 4.15 16.22
C ARG A 340 -12.32 3.00 17.16
N VAL A 341 -11.64 3.28 18.27
CA VAL A 341 -11.34 2.26 19.29
C VAL A 341 -12.61 1.80 20.00
N ASN A 342 -13.53 2.72 20.29
CA ASN A 342 -14.81 2.37 20.91
C ASN A 342 -15.68 1.50 19.99
N ASP A 343 -15.69 1.81 18.70
CA ASP A 343 -16.45 1.07 17.69
C ASP A 343 -15.83 -0.31 17.39
N PHE A 344 -14.51 -0.44 17.55
CA PHE A 344 -13.77 -1.69 17.36
C PHE A 344 -12.94 -2.02 18.62
N GLY A 345 -13.58 -2.62 19.63
CA GLY A 345 -12.98 -2.84 20.96
C GLY A 345 -11.74 -3.76 21.01
N ASP A 346 -11.39 -4.42 19.91
CA ASP A 346 -10.16 -5.22 19.77
C ASP A 346 -9.02 -4.49 19.05
N VAL A 347 -9.19 -3.23 18.61
CA VAL A 347 -8.14 -2.42 18.00
C VAL A 347 -7.04 -2.10 19.03
N GLY A 348 -5.79 -2.33 18.65
CA GLY A 348 -4.60 -1.98 19.43
C GLY A 348 -3.68 -0.96 18.77
N GLY A 349 -3.94 -0.59 17.51
CA GLY A 349 -3.14 0.38 16.76
C GLY A 349 -3.83 0.81 15.46
N MET A 350 -3.36 1.91 14.87
CA MET A 350 -3.93 2.45 13.63
C MET A 350 -2.86 2.96 12.67
N VAL A 351 -3.10 2.75 11.38
CA VAL A 351 -2.31 3.28 10.28
C VAL A 351 -3.12 4.37 9.59
N TYR A 352 -2.57 5.58 9.53
CA TYR A 352 -3.16 6.72 8.83
C TYR A 352 -2.45 6.91 7.49
N THR A 353 -3.14 6.66 6.38
CA THR A 353 -2.59 6.87 5.04
C THR A 353 -2.85 8.31 4.60
N VAL A 354 -1.88 9.20 4.82
CA VAL A 354 -2.03 10.63 4.54
C VAL A 354 -0.75 11.20 3.94
N GLY A 355 -0.89 12.15 3.01
CA GLY A 355 0.25 12.78 2.33
C GLY A 355 1.20 13.47 3.30
N ASN A 356 2.47 13.57 2.89
CA ASN A 356 3.57 14.11 3.71
C ASN A 356 3.41 15.58 4.15
N GLU A 357 2.52 16.32 3.51
CA GLU A 357 2.11 17.67 3.92
C GLU A 357 1.48 17.73 5.32
N GLN A 358 1.05 16.59 5.88
CA GLN A 358 0.46 16.49 7.22
C GLN A 358 1.37 15.82 8.27
N ASP A 359 2.67 15.64 7.99
CA ASP A 359 3.63 15.00 8.92
C ASP A 359 3.61 15.65 10.32
N TYR A 360 3.64 16.99 10.36
CA TYR A 360 3.58 17.74 11.63
C TYR A 360 2.28 17.50 12.39
N HIS A 361 1.16 17.43 11.67
CA HIS A 361 -0.16 17.25 12.26
C HIS A 361 -0.28 15.89 12.97
N PHE A 362 0.10 14.80 12.30
CA PHE A 362 0.04 13.46 12.90
C PHE A 362 1.04 13.27 14.03
N LYS A 363 2.24 13.87 13.92
CA LYS A 363 3.21 13.86 15.03
C LYS A 363 2.59 14.48 16.29
N VAL A 364 1.91 15.63 16.15
CA VAL A 364 1.23 16.30 17.26
C VAL A 364 0.04 15.49 17.78
N LEU A 365 -0.80 14.97 16.89
CA LEU A 365 -1.97 14.14 17.25
C LEU A 365 -1.56 12.92 18.10
N PHE A 366 -0.53 12.19 17.68
CA PHE A 366 -0.08 10.99 18.38
C PHE A 366 0.49 11.32 19.77
N LEU A 367 1.23 12.42 19.90
CA LEU A 367 1.72 12.91 21.19
C LEU A 367 0.58 13.32 22.12
N ILE A 368 -0.44 14.00 21.61
CA ILE A 368 -1.63 14.35 22.39
C ILE A 368 -2.32 13.09 22.92
N LEU A 369 -2.59 12.11 22.05
CA LEU A 369 -3.24 10.85 22.45
C LEU A 369 -2.40 10.08 23.48
N LYS A 370 -1.07 10.07 23.34
CA LYS A 370 -0.17 9.49 24.32
C LYS A 370 -0.24 10.20 25.68
N ARG A 371 -0.21 11.54 25.69
CA ARG A 371 -0.28 12.34 26.93
C ARG A 371 -1.66 12.25 27.61
N LEU A 372 -2.72 12.01 26.85
CA LEU A 372 -4.06 11.70 27.38
C LEU A 372 -4.17 10.29 27.98
N GLY A 373 -3.09 9.48 27.94
CA GLY A 373 -3.02 8.18 28.60
C GLY A 373 -3.60 7.00 27.79
N PHE A 374 -3.73 7.14 26.47
CA PHE A 374 -4.20 6.05 25.63
C PHE A 374 -3.06 5.09 25.25
N ASP A 375 -3.09 3.85 25.78
CA ASP A 375 -2.04 2.84 25.53
C ASP A 375 -1.84 2.51 24.04
N TRP A 376 -2.92 2.52 23.26
CA TRP A 376 -2.88 2.26 21.82
C TRP A 376 -2.20 3.38 21.01
N ALA A 377 -1.93 4.55 21.62
CA ALA A 377 -1.24 5.66 20.98
C ALA A 377 0.19 5.28 20.54
N GLU A 378 0.83 4.32 21.21
CA GLU A 378 2.18 3.84 20.86
C GLU A 378 2.21 3.01 19.57
N SER A 379 1.05 2.49 19.15
CA SER A 379 0.88 1.70 17.93
C SER A 379 0.18 2.49 16.82
N LEU A 380 0.22 3.83 16.89
CA LEU A 380 -0.21 4.70 15.80
C LEU A 380 0.93 4.93 14.82
N TYR A 381 0.61 4.82 13.54
CA TYR A 381 1.56 4.99 12.45
C TYR A 381 0.99 5.92 11.39
N HIS A 382 1.76 6.94 11.01
CA HIS A 382 1.45 7.77 9.86
C HIS A 382 2.19 7.21 8.65
N LEU A 383 1.43 6.58 7.74
CA LEU A 383 1.93 6.20 6.42
C LEU A 383 2.00 7.47 5.55
N SER A 384 3.03 8.26 5.84
CA SER A 384 3.37 9.47 5.09
C SER A 384 3.83 9.11 3.68
N TYR A 385 3.10 9.58 2.68
CA TYR A 385 3.42 9.32 1.27
C TYR A 385 3.76 10.58 0.49
N GLY A 386 4.69 10.43 -0.45
CA GLY A 386 5.09 11.48 -1.38
C GLY A 386 4.06 11.72 -2.49
N MET A 387 4.02 12.95 -2.99
CA MET A 387 3.06 13.37 -4.01
C MET A 387 3.35 12.76 -5.38
N VAL A 388 2.29 12.61 -6.18
CA VAL A 388 2.37 12.20 -7.59
C VAL A 388 2.30 13.42 -8.48
N GLU A 389 3.26 13.54 -9.40
CA GLU A 389 3.28 14.59 -10.42
C GLU A 389 3.12 13.97 -11.81
N LEU A 390 2.55 14.74 -12.73
CA LEU A 390 2.50 14.39 -14.15
C LEU A 390 3.64 15.08 -14.89
N PRO A 391 4.08 14.58 -16.06
CA PRO A 391 5.10 15.25 -16.87
C PRO A 391 4.74 16.70 -17.24
N SER A 392 3.46 17.02 -17.30
CA SER A 392 2.92 18.37 -17.55
C SER A 392 2.96 19.31 -16.34
N GLY A 393 3.37 18.83 -15.16
CA GLY A 393 3.48 19.60 -13.91
C GLY A 393 2.44 19.24 -12.84
N LYS A 394 2.31 20.10 -11.82
CA LYS A 394 1.41 19.89 -10.68
C LYS A 394 -0.06 20.09 -11.04
N MET A 395 -0.91 19.18 -10.58
CA MET A 395 -2.37 19.22 -10.77
C MET A 395 -3.03 20.34 -9.93
N LYS A 396 -3.99 21.09 -10.50
CA LYS A 396 -4.74 22.13 -9.78
C LYS A 396 -6.26 21.99 -9.95
N SER A 397 -6.98 21.63 -8.87
CA SER A 397 -8.44 21.41 -8.90
C SER A 397 -9.27 22.63 -9.28
N ARG A 398 -8.80 23.84 -8.97
CA ARG A 398 -9.52 25.09 -9.24
C ARG A 398 -9.38 25.61 -10.68
N GLU A 399 -8.50 25.01 -11.46
CA GLU A 399 -8.22 25.38 -12.85
C GLU A 399 -8.73 24.31 -13.84
N GLY A 400 -9.38 23.24 -13.36
CA GLY A 400 -9.91 22.15 -14.20
C GLY A 400 -8.83 21.20 -14.77
N THR A 401 -7.57 21.33 -14.33
CA THR A 401 -6.42 20.58 -14.84
C THR A 401 -6.09 19.32 -14.04
N VAL A 402 -7.04 18.82 -13.24
CA VAL A 402 -6.85 17.62 -12.43
C VAL A 402 -7.21 16.40 -13.23
N VAL A 403 -6.32 15.40 -13.19
CA VAL A 403 -6.61 14.08 -13.72
C VAL A 403 -7.58 13.39 -12.77
N ASP A 404 -8.83 13.30 -13.22
CA ASP A 404 -9.92 12.56 -12.60
C ASP A 404 -9.56 11.08 -12.49
N ALA A 405 -9.92 10.43 -11.38
CA ALA A 405 -9.57 9.05 -11.14
C ALA A 405 -10.22 8.09 -12.14
N ASP A 406 -11.48 8.36 -12.53
CA ASP A 406 -12.20 7.48 -13.44
C ASP A 406 -11.70 7.65 -14.87
N ASP A 407 -11.47 8.90 -15.29
CA ASP A 407 -10.87 9.20 -16.61
C ASP A 407 -9.49 8.54 -16.73
N LEU A 408 -8.69 8.54 -15.65
CA LEU A 408 -7.40 7.86 -15.62
C LEU A 408 -7.54 6.34 -15.76
N MET A 409 -8.42 5.71 -14.99
CA MET A 409 -8.63 4.25 -15.08
C MET A 409 -9.11 3.85 -16.49
N GLN A 410 -9.95 4.68 -17.11
CA GLN A 410 -10.39 4.49 -18.48
C GLN A 410 -9.23 4.66 -19.47
N GLU A 411 -8.41 5.72 -19.35
CA GLU A 411 -7.23 5.94 -20.19
C GLU A 411 -6.26 4.76 -20.13
N MET A 412 -6.03 4.21 -18.94
CA MET A 412 -5.19 3.04 -18.72
C MET A 412 -5.76 1.78 -19.40
N THR A 413 -7.07 1.61 -19.36
CA THR A 413 -7.79 0.51 -20.03
C THR A 413 -7.72 0.64 -21.55
N ASP A 414 -7.94 1.85 -22.08
CA ASP A 414 -7.88 2.14 -23.51
C ASP A 414 -6.47 1.98 -24.07
N THR A 415 -5.46 2.40 -23.29
CA THR A 415 -4.05 2.18 -23.63
C THR A 415 -3.72 0.69 -23.69
N ALA A 416 -4.17 -0.09 -22.69
CA ALA A 416 -3.99 -1.54 -22.67
C ALA A 416 -4.68 -2.22 -23.86
N LYS A 417 -5.89 -1.77 -24.22
CA LYS A 417 -6.62 -2.23 -25.41
C LYS A 417 -5.80 -2.00 -26.68
N SER A 418 -5.35 -0.77 -26.93
CA SER A 418 -4.60 -0.42 -28.15
C SER A 418 -3.35 -1.29 -28.31
N ILE A 419 -2.55 -1.44 -27.24
CA ILE A 419 -1.32 -2.23 -27.29
C ILE A 419 -1.65 -3.73 -27.50
N SER A 420 -2.68 -4.25 -26.83
CA SER A 420 -3.07 -5.66 -26.97
C SER A 420 -3.59 -5.98 -28.37
N GLU A 421 -4.33 -5.06 -29.00
CA GLU A 421 -4.81 -5.20 -30.38
C GLU A 421 -3.65 -5.16 -31.39
N GLU A 422 -2.66 -4.29 -31.18
CA GLU A 422 -1.45 -4.22 -32.02
C GLU A 422 -0.60 -5.50 -31.98
N LEU A 423 -0.55 -6.19 -30.83
CA LEU A 423 0.21 -7.44 -30.66
C LEU A 423 -0.45 -8.67 -31.30
N GLY A 424 -1.73 -8.61 -31.68
CA GLY A 424 -2.37 -9.58 -32.56
C GLY A 424 -2.63 -10.98 -31.99
N LYS A 425 -2.98 -11.13 -30.71
CA LYS A 425 -3.16 -12.44 -30.03
C LYS A 425 -4.49 -12.63 -29.28
N LEU A 426 -5.56 -12.02 -29.78
CA LEU A 426 -6.89 -12.05 -29.15
C LEU A 426 -7.85 -13.07 -29.79
N GLU A 427 -7.33 -14.08 -30.49
CA GLU A 427 -8.14 -15.15 -31.09
C GLU A 427 -8.81 -15.99 -30.01
N GLY A 428 -10.09 -16.30 -30.20
CA GLY A 428 -10.88 -17.11 -29.26
C GLY A 428 -11.25 -16.41 -27.96
N TYR A 429 -11.31 -15.08 -27.94
CA TYR A 429 -11.97 -14.28 -26.89
C TYR A 429 -13.27 -13.66 -27.41
N SER A 430 -14.31 -13.62 -26.57
CA SER A 430 -15.50 -12.79 -26.80
C SER A 430 -15.20 -11.30 -26.61
N GLU A 431 -16.13 -10.42 -27.00
CA GLU A 431 -15.98 -8.98 -26.77
C GLU A 431 -15.93 -8.65 -25.27
N GLU A 432 -16.75 -9.33 -24.46
CA GLU A 432 -16.77 -9.19 -23.01
C GLU A 432 -15.46 -9.66 -22.38
N GLU A 433 -14.93 -10.81 -22.79
CA GLU A 433 -13.66 -11.32 -22.28
C GLU A 433 -12.50 -10.39 -22.63
N ARG A 434 -12.50 -9.80 -23.84
CA ARG A 434 -11.52 -8.77 -24.24
C ARG A 434 -11.62 -7.53 -23.38
N SER A 435 -12.83 -7.01 -23.15
CA SER A 435 -13.04 -5.83 -22.32
C SER A 435 -12.56 -6.05 -20.88
N GLN A 436 -12.86 -7.21 -20.31
CA GLN A 436 -12.39 -7.58 -18.96
C GLN A 436 -10.86 -7.73 -18.92
N LEU A 437 -10.25 -8.32 -19.95
CA LEU A 437 -8.81 -8.45 -20.07
C LEU A 437 -8.12 -7.08 -20.12
N PHE A 438 -8.59 -6.16 -20.97
CA PHE A 438 -8.01 -4.81 -21.09
C PHE A 438 -8.11 -4.04 -19.77
N THR A 439 -9.24 -4.15 -19.07
CA THR A 439 -9.43 -3.55 -17.75
C THR A 439 -8.44 -4.14 -16.74
N THR A 440 -8.27 -5.45 -16.75
CA THR A 440 -7.33 -6.16 -15.86
C THR A 440 -5.88 -5.72 -16.11
N ILE A 441 -5.48 -5.59 -17.38
CA ILE A 441 -4.14 -5.13 -17.78
C ILE A 441 -3.93 -3.66 -17.41
N GLY A 442 -4.88 -2.79 -17.75
CA GLY A 442 -4.80 -1.35 -17.48
C GLY A 442 -4.74 -1.05 -15.98
N LEU A 443 -5.58 -1.69 -15.17
CA LEU A 443 -5.52 -1.57 -13.71
C LEU A 443 -4.24 -2.19 -13.14
N GLY A 444 -3.76 -3.30 -13.69
CA GLY A 444 -2.49 -3.90 -13.28
C GLY A 444 -1.31 -2.96 -13.50
N ALA A 445 -1.26 -2.31 -14.66
CA ALA A 445 -0.29 -1.27 -14.97
C ALA A 445 -0.35 -0.09 -13.99
N LEU A 446 -1.54 0.48 -13.77
CA LEU A 446 -1.74 1.62 -12.90
C LEU A 446 -1.32 1.30 -11.46
N LYS A 447 -1.85 0.21 -10.91
CA LYS A 447 -1.64 -0.17 -9.51
C LYS A 447 -0.19 -0.52 -9.23
N TYR A 448 0.41 -1.36 -10.08
CA TYR A 448 1.80 -1.77 -9.91
C TYR A 448 2.75 -0.56 -9.97
N PHE A 449 2.53 0.35 -10.93
CA PHE A 449 3.38 1.52 -11.08
C PHE A 449 3.33 2.44 -9.85
N MET A 450 2.15 2.59 -9.24
CA MET A 450 1.98 3.39 -8.01
C MET A 450 2.63 2.76 -6.78
N LEU A 451 2.66 1.42 -6.71
CA LEU A 451 3.05 0.66 -5.53
C LEU A 451 4.51 0.19 -5.54
N LYS A 452 5.16 0.10 -6.72
CA LYS A 452 6.58 -0.32 -6.81
C LYS A 452 7.57 0.69 -6.23
N VAL A 453 7.14 1.93 -6.04
CA VAL A 453 7.95 3.02 -5.46
C VAL A 453 7.65 3.11 -3.97
N ASP A 454 8.70 3.26 -3.17
CA ASP A 454 8.59 3.48 -1.72
C ASP A 454 7.54 4.58 -1.41
N PRO A 455 6.62 4.36 -0.45
CA PRO A 455 5.53 5.29 -0.16
C PRO A 455 6.01 6.73 0.06
N ARG A 456 7.13 6.92 0.77
CA ARG A 456 7.64 8.24 1.18
C ARG A 456 8.23 9.05 0.02
N LYS A 457 8.58 8.39 -1.09
CA LYS A 457 9.15 9.07 -2.25
C LYS A 457 8.04 9.71 -3.08
N GLY A 458 8.29 10.93 -3.55
CA GLY A 458 7.51 11.50 -4.65
C GLY A 458 7.78 10.73 -5.94
N MET A 459 6.84 10.77 -6.88
CA MET A 459 6.99 10.08 -8.15
C MET A 459 6.37 10.85 -9.32
N MET A 460 6.94 10.67 -10.50
CA MET A 460 6.33 11.09 -11.75
C MET A 460 5.52 9.92 -12.32
N PHE A 461 4.26 10.17 -12.66
CA PHE A 461 3.40 9.18 -13.27
C PHE A 461 3.23 9.43 -14.77
N ASN A 462 3.68 8.49 -15.58
CA ASN A 462 3.52 8.49 -17.03
C ASN A 462 2.65 7.28 -17.44
N PRO A 463 1.39 7.48 -17.87
CA PRO A 463 0.50 6.39 -18.27
C PRO A 463 1.11 5.45 -19.30
N LYS A 464 1.74 5.98 -20.36
CA LYS A 464 2.29 5.17 -21.45
C LYS A 464 3.42 4.24 -21.01
N GLU A 465 4.31 4.73 -20.15
CA GLU A 465 5.41 3.92 -19.61
C GLU A 465 4.92 2.84 -18.63
N SER A 466 3.73 3.00 -18.05
CA SER A 466 3.19 2.06 -17.08
C SER A 466 2.54 0.81 -17.70
N VAL A 467 2.09 0.89 -18.96
CA VAL A 467 1.39 -0.20 -19.68
C VAL A 467 2.33 -1.04 -20.57
N ASP A 468 3.65 -0.84 -20.50
CA ASP A 468 4.60 -1.63 -21.29
C ASP A 468 4.58 -3.12 -20.88
N PHE A 469 4.67 -4.02 -21.85
CA PHE A 469 4.78 -5.47 -21.65
C PHE A 469 6.23 -5.93 -21.42
N ALA A 470 7.19 -5.02 -21.55
CA ALA A 470 8.58 -5.21 -21.20
C ALA A 470 8.97 -4.36 -19.98
N GLY A 471 10.03 -4.79 -19.29
CA GLY A 471 10.59 -4.05 -18.16
C GLY A 471 9.84 -4.25 -16.85
N ASN A 472 10.01 -3.31 -15.93
CA ASN A 472 9.48 -3.38 -14.56
C ASN A 472 8.07 -2.79 -14.48
N THR A 473 7.09 -3.54 -14.98
CA THR A 473 5.67 -3.13 -15.13
C THR A 473 4.69 -4.23 -14.68
N GLY A 474 3.44 -3.83 -14.40
CA GLY A 474 2.36 -4.74 -14.04
C GLY A 474 2.00 -5.74 -15.15
N PRO A 475 1.82 -5.29 -16.41
CA PRO A 475 1.51 -6.17 -17.54
C PRO A 475 2.58 -7.23 -17.80
N PHE A 476 3.87 -6.92 -17.60
CA PHE A 476 4.95 -7.92 -17.72
C PHE A 476 4.79 -9.09 -16.75
N ILE A 477 4.38 -8.79 -15.51
CA ILE A 477 4.11 -9.79 -14.47
C ILE A 477 2.84 -10.58 -14.78
N GLN A 478 1.75 -9.91 -15.15
CA GLN A 478 0.49 -10.55 -15.57
C GLN A 478 0.69 -11.50 -16.75
N TYR A 479 1.48 -11.08 -17.75
CA TYR A 479 1.80 -11.91 -18.90
C TYR A 479 2.59 -13.16 -18.52
N THR A 480 3.50 -13.05 -17.55
CA THR A 480 4.25 -14.21 -17.05
C THR A 480 3.33 -15.19 -16.32
N TYR A 481 2.40 -14.69 -15.49
CA TYR A 481 1.37 -15.53 -14.89
C TYR A 481 0.51 -16.24 -15.96
N ALA A 482 -0.01 -15.52 -16.95
CA ALA A 482 -0.82 -16.11 -18.03
C ALA A 482 -0.03 -17.17 -18.83
N ARG A 483 1.28 -16.97 -19.00
CA ARG A 483 2.16 -17.96 -19.63
C ARG A 483 2.30 -19.22 -18.77
N ILE A 484 2.47 -19.08 -17.46
CA ILE A 484 2.45 -20.21 -16.51
C ILE A 484 1.14 -20.98 -16.66
N GLN A 485 -0.01 -20.29 -16.65
CA GLN A 485 -1.31 -20.94 -16.84
C GLN A 485 -1.41 -21.67 -18.19
N SER A 486 -0.76 -21.16 -19.24
CA SER A 486 -0.67 -21.85 -20.54
C SER A 486 0.15 -23.13 -20.49
N ILE A 487 1.23 -23.17 -19.70
CA ILE A 487 2.03 -24.38 -19.47
C ILE A 487 1.18 -25.43 -18.74
N LEU A 488 0.50 -25.03 -17.67
CA LEU A 488 -0.35 -25.93 -16.87
C LEU A 488 -1.47 -26.55 -17.72
N ARG A 489 -2.13 -25.75 -18.58
CA ARG A 489 -3.15 -26.25 -19.52
C ARG A 489 -2.60 -27.24 -20.56
N LYS A 490 -1.30 -27.15 -20.89
CA LYS A 490 -0.64 -28.03 -21.87
C LYS A 490 0.01 -29.25 -21.23
N ALA A 491 0.11 -29.31 -19.91
CA ALA A 491 0.62 -30.47 -19.19
C ALA A 491 -0.46 -31.57 -19.19
N ASP A 492 -0.44 -32.42 -20.22
CA ASP A 492 -1.39 -33.51 -20.47
C ASP A 492 -0.99 -34.84 -19.81
N PHE A 493 -0.14 -34.78 -18.77
CA PHE A 493 0.38 -35.91 -18.01
C PHE A 493 0.20 -35.68 -16.52
N ASP A 494 0.30 -36.73 -15.71
CA ASP A 494 0.23 -36.62 -14.25
C ASP A 494 1.55 -36.05 -13.69
N TYR A 495 1.46 -34.88 -13.05
CA TYR A 495 2.54 -34.23 -12.34
C TYR A 495 2.23 -34.05 -10.85
N THR A 496 1.33 -34.86 -10.26
CA THR A 496 0.97 -34.74 -8.84
C THR A 496 1.91 -35.51 -7.89
N ALA A 497 2.65 -36.49 -8.44
CA ALA A 497 3.55 -37.33 -7.67
C ALA A 497 4.64 -36.54 -6.93
N GLU A 498 5.13 -37.09 -5.81
CA GLU A 498 6.27 -36.51 -5.10
C GLU A 498 7.54 -36.67 -5.91
N VAL A 499 8.30 -35.58 -6.07
CA VAL A 499 9.54 -35.53 -6.82
C VAL A 499 10.70 -35.78 -5.86
N LYS A 500 11.53 -36.78 -6.14
CA LYS A 500 12.73 -37.11 -5.35
C LYS A 500 13.87 -37.51 -6.26
N GLY A 501 15.11 -37.32 -5.79
CA GLY A 501 16.30 -37.82 -6.46
C GLY A 501 16.64 -37.15 -7.79
N ILE A 502 16.20 -35.91 -8.00
CA ILE A 502 16.57 -35.09 -9.16
C ILE A 502 17.79 -34.21 -8.83
N THR A 503 18.54 -33.83 -9.86
CA THR A 503 19.56 -32.77 -9.78
C THR A 503 18.93 -31.48 -10.26
N LEU A 504 19.10 -30.39 -9.50
CA LEU A 504 18.51 -29.11 -9.86
C LEU A 504 19.40 -28.37 -10.86
N ASP A 505 18.77 -27.81 -11.89
CA ASP A 505 19.41 -26.77 -12.70
C ASP A 505 19.65 -25.52 -11.82
N PRO A 506 20.75 -24.77 -11.99
CA PRO A 506 20.97 -23.53 -11.26
C PRO A 506 19.78 -22.57 -11.30
N LYS A 507 19.03 -22.51 -12.41
CA LYS A 507 17.83 -21.68 -12.54
C LYS A 507 16.66 -22.16 -11.70
N GLU A 508 16.50 -23.47 -11.55
CA GLU A 508 15.48 -24.03 -10.66
C GLU A 508 15.82 -23.70 -9.21
N LYS A 509 17.09 -23.81 -8.84
CA LYS A 509 17.59 -23.49 -7.49
C LYS A 509 17.40 -22.02 -7.14
N GLU A 510 17.69 -21.10 -8.06
CA GLU A 510 17.43 -19.66 -7.85
C GLU A 510 15.93 -19.36 -7.66
N LEU A 511 15.04 -20.02 -8.39
CA LEU A 511 13.60 -19.90 -8.18
C LEU A 511 13.18 -20.39 -6.79
N LEU A 512 13.71 -21.53 -6.34
CA LEU A 512 13.42 -22.08 -5.02
C LEU A 512 13.88 -21.14 -3.89
N LYS A 513 15.05 -20.50 -4.03
CA LYS A 513 15.51 -19.47 -3.09
C LYS A 513 14.55 -18.27 -3.04
N LEU A 514 14.14 -17.76 -4.19
CA LEU A 514 13.18 -16.66 -4.24
C LEU A 514 11.85 -17.06 -3.62
N LEU A 515 11.40 -18.30 -3.80
CA LEU A 515 10.21 -18.80 -3.10
C LEU A 515 10.45 -18.80 -1.58
N GLU A 516 11.57 -19.31 -1.06
CA GLU A 516 11.89 -19.27 0.38
C GLU A 516 11.83 -17.85 1.00
N GLU A 517 12.12 -16.81 0.23
CA GLU A 517 12.10 -15.42 0.68
C GLU A 517 10.68 -14.84 0.84
N PHE A 518 9.67 -15.38 0.16
CA PHE A 518 8.32 -14.78 0.10
C PHE A 518 7.69 -14.51 1.49
N PRO A 519 7.70 -15.47 2.45
CA PRO A 519 7.16 -15.22 3.78
C PRO A 519 7.86 -14.06 4.50
N VAL A 520 9.18 -13.94 4.34
CA VAL A 520 9.97 -12.87 4.95
C VAL A 520 9.62 -11.53 4.33
N VAL A 521 9.48 -11.47 3.01
CA VAL A 521 9.06 -10.25 2.29
C VAL A 521 7.70 -9.74 2.79
N ILE A 522 6.73 -10.63 3.02
CA ILE A 522 5.42 -10.24 3.59
C ILE A 522 5.61 -9.61 4.98
N GLN A 523 6.37 -10.26 5.85
CA GLN A 523 6.61 -9.77 7.21
C GLN A 523 7.36 -8.43 7.23
N ASP A 524 8.34 -8.26 6.36
CA ASP A 524 9.08 -7.00 6.23
C ASP A 524 8.23 -5.88 5.63
N ALA A 525 7.40 -6.18 4.64
CA ALA A 525 6.44 -5.25 4.07
C ALA A 525 5.41 -4.80 5.10
N ALA A 526 4.92 -5.71 5.96
CA ALA A 526 4.02 -5.39 7.06
C ALA A 526 4.70 -4.50 8.10
N ARG A 527 5.91 -4.88 8.55
CA ARG A 527 6.69 -4.11 9.55
C ARG A 527 7.01 -2.70 9.08
N THR A 528 7.33 -2.53 7.81
CA THR A 528 7.71 -1.23 7.22
C THR A 528 6.56 -0.48 6.58
N HIS A 529 5.37 -1.10 6.50
CA HIS A 529 4.18 -0.59 5.81
C HIS A 529 4.48 -0.20 4.35
N SER A 530 5.28 -1.03 3.65
CA SER A 530 5.78 -0.72 2.30
C SER A 530 5.37 -1.78 1.28
N PRO A 531 4.33 -1.53 0.48
CA PRO A 531 3.95 -2.37 -0.66
C PRO A 531 5.07 -2.55 -1.70
N ALA A 532 6.00 -1.59 -1.77
CA ALA A 532 7.11 -1.64 -2.70
C ALA A 532 8.01 -2.87 -2.51
N LEU A 533 8.11 -3.41 -1.30
CA LEU A 533 8.88 -4.64 -1.06
C LEU A 533 8.25 -5.84 -1.77
N VAL A 534 6.93 -6.02 -1.67
CA VAL A 534 6.19 -7.08 -2.37
C VAL A 534 6.25 -6.88 -3.89
N ALA A 535 6.06 -5.65 -4.36
CA ALA A 535 6.09 -5.31 -5.79
C ALA A 535 7.46 -5.61 -6.43
N ASN A 536 8.55 -5.22 -5.78
CA ASN A 536 9.89 -5.50 -6.30
C ASN A 536 10.24 -6.98 -6.19
N TYR A 537 9.84 -7.68 -5.12
CA TYR A 537 10.01 -9.13 -5.00
C TYR A 537 9.35 -9.89 -6.16
N VAL A 538 8.06 -9.64 -6.44
CA VAL A 538 7.35 -10.37 -7.49
C VAL A 538 7.92 -10.08 -8.88
N TYR A 539 8.45 -8.88 -9.12
CA TYR A 539 9.18 -8.58 -10.35
C TYR A 539 10.46 -9.41 -10.48
N GLU A 540 11.25 -9.53 -9.42
CA GLU A 540 12.47 -10.34 -9.43
C GLU A 540 12.16 -11.82 -9.64
N LEU A 541 11.13 -12.37 -8.97
CA LEU A 541 10.63 -13.72 -9.19
C LEU A 541 10.23 -13.97 -10.65
N VAL A 542 9.46 -13.05 -11.23
CA VAL A 542 9.05 -13.12 -12.64
C VAL A 542 10.23 -13.02 -13.59
N ARG A 543 11.20 -12.16 -13.30
CA ARG A 543 12.39 -12.00 -14.13
C ARG A 543 13.21 -13.30 -14.15
N GLU A 544 13.40 -13.92 -12.99
CA GLU A 544 14.13 -15.18 -12.89
C GLU A 544 13.34 -16.32 -13.55
N TYR A 545 12.02 -16.37 -13.37
CA TYR A 545 11.17 -17.39 -14.01
C TYR A 545 11.19 -17.29 -15.54
N ASN A 546 11.18 -16.07 -16.09
CA ASN A 546 11.34 -15.87 -17.52
C ASN A 546 12.71 -16.35 -18.02
N SER A 547 13.78 -16.13 -17.24
CA SER A 547 15.10 -16.66 -17.57
C SER A 547 15.13 -18.19 -17.56
N PHE A 548 14.53 -18.82 -16.54
CA PHE A 548 14.35 -20.28 -16.46
C PHE A 548 13.57 -20.80 -17.68
N TYR A 549 12.40 -20.24 -17.97
CA TYR A 549 11.54 -20.65 -19.09
C TYR A 549 12.25 -20.58 -20.46
N GLN A 550 13.15 -19.62 -20.65
CA GLN A 550 13.89 -19.46 -21.91
C GLN A 550 15.07 -20.43 -22.06
N THR A 551 15.63 -20.91 -20.95
CA THR A 551 16.90 -21.65 -20.94
C THR A 551 16.71 -23.13 -20.63
N VAL A 552 15.66 -23.48 -19.91
CA VAL A 552 15.38 -24.83 -19.43
C VAL A 552 14.06 -25.34 -20.03
N SER A 553 14.10 -26.50 -20.68
CA SER A 553 12.92 -27.12 -21.29
C SER A 553 11.96 -27.64 -20.21
N ILE A 554 10.70 -27.18 -20.21
CA ILE A 554 9.69 -27.65 -19.26
C ILE A 554 8.94 -28.85 -19.85
N LEU A 555 8.01 -28.61 -20.78
CA LEU A 555 7.16 -29.67 -21.35
C LEU A 555 7.92 -30.65 -22.25
N GLY A 556 9.02 -30.20 -22.84
CA GLY A 556 9.87 -31.02 -23.72
C GLY A 556 10.98 -31.78 -22.97
N GLU A 557 10.97 -31.80 -21.64
CA GLU A 557 11.93 -32.60 -20.87
C GLU A 557 11.65 -34.11 -21.02
N GLU A 558 12.72 -34.88 -21.23
CA GLU A 558 12.69 -36.33 -21.45
C GLU A 558 12.60 -37.09 -20.13
N ASP A 559 13.27 -36.61 -19.08
CA ASP A 559 13.14 -37.17 -17.73
C ASP A 559 11.75 -36.82 -17.18
N THR A 560 10.89 -37.83 -17.04
CA THR A 560 9.52 -37.68 -16.57
C THR A 560 9.40 -37.09 -15.16
N VAL A 561 10.36 -37.37 -14.28
CA VAL A 561 10.36 -36.88 -12.89
C VAL A 561 10.75 -35.41 -12.87
N LEU A 562 11.79 -35.04 -13.64
CA LEU A 562 12.22 -33.66 -13.77
C LEU A 562 11.18 -32.80 -14.50
N ARG A 563 10.53 -33.36 -15.53
CA ARG A 563 9.42 -32.71 -16.23
C ARG A 563 8.26 -32.41 -15.28
N ALA A 564 7.85 -33.38 -14.46
CA ALA A 564 6.81 -33.19 -13.46
C ALA A 564 7.20 -32.11 -12.44
N PHE A 565 8.44 -32.15 -11.94
CA PHE A 565 8.98 -31.12 -11.04
C PHE A 565 8.90 -29.72 -11.64
N ARG A 566 9.33 -29.53 -12.89
CA ARG A 566 9.32 -28.22 -13.54
C ARG A 566 7.90 -27.67 -13.70
N VAL A 567 6.93 -28.52 -14.00
CA VAL A 567 5.51 -28.12 -14.05
C VAL A 567 4.99 -27.75 -12.66
N GLN A 568 5.31 -28.53 -11.62
CA GLN A 568 4.97 -28.19 -10.23
C GLN A 568 5.61 -26.86 -9.80
N LEU A 569 6.88 -26.63 -10.15
CA LEU A 569 7.60 -25.40 -9.85
C LEU A 569 6.94 -24.20 -10.54
N SER A 570 6.59 -24.33 -11.82
CA SER A 570 5.82 -23.34 -12.56
C SER A 570 4.48 -23.03 -11.87
N GLU A 571 3.75 -24.05 -11.43
CA GLU A 571 2.48 -23.89 -10.71
C GLU A 571 2.66 -23.07 -9.43
N LYS A 572 3.63 -23.45 -8.57
CA LYS A 572 3.89 -22.74 -7.31
C LYS A 572 4.33 -21.30 -7.55
N VAL A 573 5.18 -21.05 -8.54
CA VAL A 573 5.56 -19.67 -8.94
C VAL A 573 4.32 -18.89 -9.38
N GLY A 574 3.42 -19.50 -10.16
CA GLY A 574 2.16 -18.89 -10.56
C GLY A 574 1.28 -18.51 -9.37
N MET A 575 1.17 -19.39 -8.36
CA MET A 575 0.45 -19.12 -7.11
C MET A 575 1.05 -17.94 -6.35
N VAL A 576 2.38 -17.93 -6.16
CA VAL A 576 3.06 -16.82 -5.45
C VAL A 576 2.93 -15.50 -6.19
N ILE A 577 2.98 -15.49 -7.53
CA ILE A 577 2.71 -14.27 -8.32
C ILE A 577 1.29 -13.75 -8.05
N LYS A 578 0.29 -14.65 -8.08
CA LYS A 578 -1.12 -14.30 -7.84
C LYS A 578 -1.32 -13.75 -6.43
N ASP A 579 -0.75 -14.39 -5.42
CA ASP A 579 -0.83 -13.96 -4.02
C ASP A 579 -0.15 -12.60 -3.83
N ALA A 580 1.09 -12.44 -4.30
CA ALA A 580 1.81 -11.18 -4.23
C ALA A 580 1.05 -10.03 -4.92
N PHE A 581 0.44 -10.27 -6.07
CA PHE A 581 -0.40 -9.28 -6.76
C PHE A 581 -1.69 -9.00 -6.00
N SER A 582 -2.31 -10.02 -5.39
CA SER A 582 -3.48 -9.84 -4.52
C SER A 582 -3.19 -8.93 -3.32
N LEU A 583 -2.00 -9.03 -2.70
CA LEU A 583 -1.55 -8.11 -1.64
C LEU A 583 -1.40 -6.66 -2.12
N LEU A 584 -1.20 -6.45 -3.41
CA LEU A 584 -1.16 -5.14 -4.07
C LEU A 584 -2.53 -4.70 -4.61
N GLY A 585 -3.57 -5.52 -4.42
CA GLY A 585 -4.90 -5.33 -4.99
C GLY A 585 -4.95 -5.49 -6.51
N ILE A 586 -4.02 -6.24 -7.11
CA ILE A 586 -3.90 -6.43 -8.56
C ILE A 586 -4.43 -7.82 -8.95
N ALA A 587 -5.30 -7.87 -9.95
CA ALA A 587 -5.75 -9.12 -10.53
C ALA A 587 -4.78 -9.63 -11.61
N VAL A 588 -4.69 -10.95 -11.77
CA VAL A 588 -3.92 -11.60 -12.84
C VAL A 588 -4.86 -12.37 -13.76
N PRO A 589 -4.71 -12.27 -15.10
CA PRO A 589 -5.58 -12.97 -16.04
C PRO A 589 -5.06 -14.38 -16.36
N ASP A 590 -5.94 -15.38 -16.46
CA ASP A 590 -5.55 -16.77 -16.80
C ASP A 590 -5.10 -16.94 -18.27
N ARG A 591 -5.46 -15.98 -19.13
CA ARG A 591 -5.05 -15.89 -20.53
C ARG A 591 -4.75 -14.42 -20.84
N MET A 592 -3.69 -14.16 -21.61
CA MET A 592 -3.23 -12.82 -22.01
C MET A 592 -2.51 -12.90 -23.35
#